data_AF-A0A6L9S550-F1
#
_entry.id   AF-A0A6L9S550-F1
#
_cell.length_a   1.000
_cell.length_b   1.000
_cell.length_c   1.000
_cell.angle_alpha   90.00
_cell.angle_beta   90.00
_cell.angle_gamma   90.00
#
_symmetry.space_group_name_H-M   'P 1'
#
loop_
_entity.id
_entity.type
_entity.pdbx_description
1 polymer ?
#
loop_
_entity_poly.entity_id
_entity_poly.type
_entity_poly.pdbx_seq_one_letter_code
_entity_poly.pdbx_strand_id
1 'polypeptide(L)'
;MSWAAHEFELYFIQKHVGAKASFLAVVVGTQLPDAFTKTFVYAADDPAAFHRGWPGVGFSHSLLFGVLFAAVVLAITKSRAWALGLLIGQWAHVLTDFADTAGVMLFFPFSTEPVTISMWKHAAVEGRYGDAAAYYSSLGGVWDFFWLLVTVVFAWRTLTPAYFREVVVPADPRVWGWLHRTFRLPERGLLLLYQGLMFYGVGRMISWFLYARFDAQTPFQPQWGGPAYIEGNDISDSGWVEVLVRTGIGAALFVAFMWLCWRAFGRRLWERGYDVPAAVRGPGLHAIFDLPSSQRRKASADATVSGG
;
A
#
# COMPACT_ATOMS: atom_id res chain seq x y z
N MET A 1 -12.94 3.10 2.19
CA MET A 1 -11.85 2.93 3.15
C MET A 1 -11.82 1.47 3.52
N SER A 2 -10.84 0.73 3.03
CA SER A 2 -10.62 -0.62 3.52
C SER A 2 -9.92 -0.60 4.88
N TRP A 3 -10.33 -1.48 5.79
CA TRP A 3 -9.87 -1.48 7.17
C TRP A 3 -8.91 -2.61 7.51
N ALA A 4 -8.80 -3.70 6.76
CA ALA A 4 -7.77 -4.71 7.00
C ALA A 4 -7.25 -5.37 5.71
N ALA A 5 -7.92 -5.15 4.57
CA ALA A 5 -7.49 -5.73 3.30
C ALA A 5 -6.05 -5.32 2.95
N HIS A 6 -5.64 -4.08 3.26
CA HIS A 6 -4.28 -3.59 3.01
C HIS A 6 -3.19 -4.27 3.83
N GLU A 7 -3.52 -5.08 4.84
CA GLU A 7 -2.55 -5.91 5.55
C GLU A 7 -2.46 -7.30 4.91
N PHE A 8 -3.56 -7.79 4.35
CA PHE A 8 -3.63 -9.14 3.78
C PHE A 8 -3.21 -9.19 2.32
N GLU A 9 -3.70 -8.27 1.49
CA GLU A 9 -3.44 -8.26 0.05
C GLU A 9 -1.95 -8.10 -0.28
N LEU A 10 -1.19 -7.45 0.61
CA LEU A 10 0.25 -7.25 0.47
C LEU A 10 1.01 -8.55 0.27
N TYR A 11 0.61 -9.61 0.96
CA TYR A 11 1.24 -10.93 0.85
C TYR A 11 0.92 -11.58 -0.50
N PHE A 12 -0.30 -11.38 -1.00
CA PHE A 12 -0.68 -11.83 -2.33
C PHE A 12 0.01 -11.03 -3.42
N ILE A 13 0.11 -9.70 -3.29
CA ILE A 13 0.88 -8.83 -4.18
C ILE A 13 2.34 -9.27 -4.20
N GLN A 14 2.95 -9.46 -3.03
CA GLN A 14 4.35 -9.89 -2.90
C GLN A 14 4.59 -11.22 -3.63
N LYS A 15 3.66 -12.18 -3.51
CA LYS A 15 3.70 -13.45 -4.25
C LYS A 15 3.88 -13.24 -5.76
N HIS A 16 3.19 -12.26 -6.34
CA HIS A 16 3.18 -12.03 -7.80
C HIS A 16 4.36 -11.19 -8.27
N VAL A 17 4.73 -10.16 -7.51
CA VAL A 17 5.86 -9.28 -7.86
C VAL A 17 7.21 -9.95 -7.58
N GLY A 18 7.25 -10.89 -6.62
CA GLY A 18 8.44 -11.61 -6.22
C GLY A 18 9.57 -10.66 -5.79
N ALA A 19 10.80 -10.94 -6.22
CA ALA A 19 11.96 -10.13 -5.86
C ALA A 19 12.05 -8.78 -6.59
N LYS A 20 11.05 -8.40 -7.42
CA LYS A 20 11.07 -7.16 -8.20
C LYS A 20 10.68 -5.93 -7.40
N ALA A 21 9.93 -6.10 -6.30
CA ALA A 21 9.45 -5.01 -5.47
C ALA A 21 9.75 -5.30 -3.99
N SER A 22 10.12 -4.25 -3.25
CA SER A 22 10.34 -4.33 -1.80
C SER A 22 8.99 -4.48 -1.10
N PHE A 23 8.82 -5.52 -0.29
CA PHE A 23 7.63 -5.70 0.54
C PHE A 23 7.35 -4.47 1.42
N LEU A 24 8.39 -3.94 2.08
CA LEU A 24 8.26 -2.76 2.93
C LEU A 24 7.83 -1.53 2.12
N ALA A 25 8.30 -1.39 0.89
CA ALA A 25 7.85 -0.32 0.00
C ALA A 25 6.38 -0.49 -0.41
N VAL A 26 5.90 -1.72 -0.62
CA VAL A 26 4.46 -1.96 -0.85
C VAL A 26 3.64 -1.57 0.38
N VAL A 27 4.09 -1.97 1.60
CA VAL A 27 3.46 -1.57 2.87
C VAL A 27 3.39 -0.06 3.01
N VAL A 28 4.50 0.65 2.76
CA VAL A 28 4.50 2.12 2.84
C VAL A 28 3.58 2.72 1.78
N GLY A 29 3.57 2.14 0.57
CA GLY A 29 2.70 2.56 -0.52
C GLY A 29 1.23 2.45 -0.16
N THR A 30 0.79 1.35 0.45
CA THR A 30 -0.61 1.16 0.84
C THR A 30 -1.04 2.08 1.98
N GLN A 31 -0.13 2.59 2.80
CA GLN A 31 -0.46 3.56 3.85
C GLN A 31 -0.37 5.01 3.36
N LEU A 32 0.31 5.26 2.24
CA LEU A 32 0.69 6.60 1.80
C LEU A 32 -0.50 7.56 1.60
N PRO A 33 -1.63 7.16 0.97
CA PRO A 33 -2.75 8.08 0.76
C PRO A 33 -3.41 8.56 2.06
N ASP A 34 -3.37 7.70 3.09
CA ASP A 34 -3.99 7.93 4.40
C ASP A 34 -3.05 8.52 5.44
N ALA A 35 -1.73 8.30 5.29
CA ALA A 35 -0.72 8.70 6.27
C ALA A 35 -0.70 10.21 6.56
N PHE A 36 -1.11 11.03 5.58
CA PHE A 36 -1.13 12.49 5.70
C PHE A 36 -2.50 13.06 6.06
N THR A 37 -3.55 12.23 6.05
CA THR A 37 -4.92 12.72 5.93
C THR A 37 -5.78 12.20 7.08
N LYS A 38 -5.71 10.90 7.38
CA LYS A 38 -6.68 10.18 8.22
C LYS A 38 -6.85 10.73 9.64
N THR A 39 -5.78 11.24 10.26
CA THR A 39 -5.85 11.86 11.59
C THR A 39 -6.62 13.19 11.58
N PHE A 40 -6.59 13.91 10.46
CA PHE A 40 -7.26 15.21 10.31
C PHE A 40 -8.67 15.08 9.71
N VAL A 41 -8.96 14.00 8.99
CA VAL A 41 -10.25 13.77 8.33
C VAL A 41 -11.43 13.91 9.30
N TYR A 42 -11.36 13.23 10.45
CA TYR A 42 -12.46 13.23 11.41
C TYR A 42 -12.62 14.55 12.19
N ALA A 43 -11.71 15.50 12.00
CA ALA A 43 -11.77 16.82 12.60
C ALA A 43 -12.22 17.92 11.61
N ALA A 44 -12.44 17.56 10.34
CA ALA A 44 -12.92 18.49 9.32
C ALA A 44 -14.45 18.66 9.38
N ASP A 45 -14.94 19.82 8.93
CA ASP A 45 -16.38 20.11 8.85
C ASP A 45 -17.11 19.16 7.88
N ASP A 46 -16.47 18.86 6.75
CA ASP A 46 -16.87 17.80 5.83
C ASP A 46 -15.72 16.79 5.68
N PRO A 47 -15.71 15.73 6.51
CA PRO A 47 -14.67 14.70 6.47
C PRO A 47 -14.53 14.03 5.11
N ALA A 48 -15.64 13.79 4.42
CA ALA A 48 -15.63 13.07 3.15
C ALA A 48 -15.06 13.95 2.01
N ALA A 49 -15.56 15.19 1.88
CA ALA A 49 -15.03 16.12 0.88
C ALA A 49 -13.57 16.48 1.15
N PHE A 50 -13.16 16.62 2.43
CA PHE A 50 -11.77 16.85 2.78
C PHE A 50 -10.90 15.63 2.40
N HIS A 51 -11.30 14.42 2.77
CA HIS A 51 -10.50 13.20 2.57
C HIS A 51 -10.39 12.79 1.10
N ARG A 52 -11.49 12.87 0.35
CA ARG A 52 -11.64 12.27 -0.99
C ARG A 52 -11.87 13.27 -2.12
N GLY A 53 -12.29 14.49 -1.79
CA GLY A 53 -12.67 15.52 -2.75
C GLY A 53 -11.61 16.59 -3.01
N TRP A 54 -12.03 17.61 -3.76
CA TRP A 54 -11.25 18.80 -4.09
C TRP A 54 -12.14 20.07 -3.99
N PRO A 55 -11.70 21.16 -3.34
CA PRO A 55 -10.41 21.37 -2.66
C PRO A 55 -10.33 20.59 -1.34
N GLY A 56 -9.32 19.72 -1.23
CA GLY A 56 -9.13 18.79 -0.13
C GLY A 56 -7.83 18.01 -0.34
N VAL A 57 -7.66 16.91 0.39
CA VAL A 57 -6.51 16.01 0.26
C VAL A 57 -6.78 14.79 -0.62
N GLY A 58 -7.95 14.73 -1.29
CA GLY A 58 -8.32 13.62 -2.16
C GLY A 58 -7.38 13.36 -3.34
N PHE A 59 -6.51 14.32 -3.69
CA PHE A 59 -5.46 14.09 -4.67
C PHE A 59 -4.47 12.99 -4.26
N SER A 60 -4.34 12.69 -2.96
CA SER A 60 -3.51 11.58 -2.46
C SER A 60 -4.06 10.20 -2.86
N HIS A 61 -5.35 10.12 -3.19
CA HIS A 61 -6.04 8.94 -3.71
C HIS A 61 -6.13 8.94 -5.25
N SER A 62 -5.16 9.53 -5.93
CA SER A 62 -5.03 9.46 -7.39
C SER A 62 -3.90 8.52 -7.83
N LEU A 63 -3.98 7.98 -9.05
CA LEU A 63 -2.90 7.14 -9.59
C LEU A 63 -1.63 7.96 -9.84
N LEU A 64 -1.78 9.24 -10.22
CA LEU A 64 -0.65 10.12 -10.48
C LEU A 64 0.14 10.42 -9.20
N PHE A 65 -0.53 10.55 -8.05
CA PHE A 65 0.15 10.73 -6.76
C PHE A 65 1.14 9.59 -6.47
N GLY A 66 0.73 8.33 -6.68
CA GLY A 66 1.62 7.18 -6.59
C GLY A 66 2.80 7.25 -7.56
N VAL A 67 2.57 7.68 -8.80
CA VAL A 67 3.64 7.85 -9.80
C VAL A 67 4.63 8.92 -9.38
N LEU A 68 4.16 10.07 -8.92
CA LEU A 68 5.02 11.17 -8.48
C LEU A 68 5.89 10.74 -7.31
N PHE A 69 5.30 10.10 -6.30
CA PHE A 69 6.04 9.65 -5.13
C PHE A 69 7.07 8.56 -5.48
N ALA A 70 6.68 7.59 -6.32
CA ALA A 70 7.59 6.57 -6.83
C ALA A 70 8.74 7.16 -7.65
N ALA A 71 8.48 8.16 -8.49
CA ALA A 71 9.52 8.85 -9.27
C ALA A 71 10.49 9.63 -8.38
N VAL A 72 9.99 10.32 -7.34
CA VAL A 72 10.83 11.01 -6.34
C VAL A 72 11.72 10.02 -5.60
N VAL A 73 11.14 8.91 -5.11
CA VAL A 73 11.92 7.87 -4.42
C VAL A 73 12.94 7.23 -5.36
N LEU A 74 12.60 6.99 -6.62
CA LEU A 74 13.53 6.49 -7.62
C LEU A 74 14.67 7.49 -7.88
N ALA A 75 14.38 8.79 -7.97
CA ALA A 75 15.38 9.82 -8.18
C ALA A 75 16.38 9.94 -7.03
N ILE A 76 15.89 9.86 -5.78
CA ILE A 76 16.71 10.00 -4.58
C ILE A 76 17.49 8.71 -4.30
N THR A 77 16.80 7.58 -4.26
CA THR A 77 17.38 6.30 -3.79
C THR A 77 18.01 5.49 -4.92
N LYS A 78 17.60 5.74 -6.17
CA LYS A 78 17.91 4.93 -7.36
C LYS A 78 17.42 3.48 -7.27
N SER A 79 16.55 3.16 -6.31
CA SER A 79 16.08 1.80 -6.07
C SER A 79 14.80 1.51 -6.86
N ARG A 80 14.89 0.65 -7.89
CA ARG A 80 13.72 0.23 -8.69
C ARG A 80 12.72 -0.55 -7.86
N ALA A 81 13.19 -1.43 -6.97
CA ALA A 81 12.34 -2.24 -6.11
C ALA A 81 11.51 -1.41 -5.12
N TRP A 82 12.07 -0.32 -4.60
CA TRP A 82 11.32 0.63 -3.76
C TRP A 82 10.31 1.44 -4.56
N ALA A 83 10.72 1.98 -5.70
CA ALA A 83 9.82 2.76 -6.56
C ALA A 83 8.62 1.92 -7.02
N LEU A 84 8.85 0.68 -7.47
CA LEU A 84 7.78 -0.24 -7.86
C LEU A 84 6.92 -0.63 -6.67
N GLY A 85 7.52 -0.96 -5.52
CA GLY A 85 6.76 -1.34 -4.33
C GLY A 85 5.80 -0.24 -3.90
N LEU A 86 6.29 1.01 -3.79
CA LEU A 86 5.47 2.18 -3.45
C LEU A 86 4.34 2.38 -4.45
N LEU A 87 4.64 2.32 -5.75
CA LEU A 87 3.63 2.51 -6.80
C LEU A 87 2.53 1.45 -6.71
N ILE A 88 2.92 0.18 -6.59
CA ILE A 88 1.98 -0.95 -6.52
C ILE A 88 1.13 -0.86 -5.25
N GLY A 89 1.75 -0.56 -4.10
CA GLY A 89 1.02 -0.40 -2.84
C GLY A 89 0.04 0.77 -2.88
N GLN A 90 0.47 1.92 -3.40
CA GLN A 90 -0.40 3.09 -3.50
C GLN A 90 -1.56 2.86 -4.47
N TRP A 91 -1.32 2.22 -5.62
CA TRP A 91 -2.39 1.86 -6.55
C TRP A 91 -3.34 0.83 -5.96
N ALA A 92 -2.85 -0.18 -5.24
CA ALA A 92 -3.71 -1.16 -4.57
C ALA A 92 -4.66 -0.49 -3.54
N HIS A 93 -4.14 0.48 -2.79
CA HIS A 93 -4.95 1.28 -1.87
C HIS A 93 -6.06 2.03 -2.61
N VAL A 94 -5.69 2.83 -3.62
CA VAL A 94 -6.65 3.64 -4.39
C VAL A 94 -7.70 2.79 -5.09
N LEU A 95 -7.30 1.66 -5.68
CA LEU A 95 -8.23 0.77 -6.38
C LEU A 95 -9.18 0.02 -5.44
N THR A 96 -8.79 -0.22 -4.20
CA THR A 96 -9.71 -0.75 -3.19
C THR A 96 -10.69 0.31 -2.73
N ASP A 97 -10.21 1.54 -2.57
CA ASP A 97 -11.03 2.65 -2.11
C ASP A 97 -12.07 3.14 -3.11
N PHE A 98 -11.81 2.95 -4.40
CA PHE A 98 -12.80 3.03 -5.47
C PHE A 98 -14.06 2.18 -5.21
N ALA A 99 -14.00 1.17 -4.34
CA ALA A 99 -15.15 0.34 -4.04
C ALA A 99 -16.12 0.94 -3.01
N ASP A 100 -15.76 1.99 -2.27
CA ASP A 100 -16.66 2.63 -1.32
C ASP A 100 -17.54 3.70 -2.00
N THR A 101 -18.63 4.15 -1.37
CA THR A 101 -19.54 5.15 -1.96
C THR A 101 -18.94 6.53 -2.19
N ALA A 102 -17.86 6.91 -1.49
CA ALA A 102 -17.20 8.20 -1.75
C ALA A 102 -16.34 8.12 -3.02
N GLY A 103 -15.76 6.95 -3.28
CA GLY A 103 -14.88 6.74 -4.42
C GLY A 103 -13.59 7.54 -4.32
N VAL A 104 -12.92 7.69 -5.45
CA VAL A 104 -11.61 8.34 -5.55
C VAL A 104 -11.48 9.16 -6.82
N MET A 105 -10.79 10.30 -6.75
CA MET A 105 -10.41 11.09 -7.93
C MET A 105 -9.26 10.40 -8.69
N LEU A 106 -9.56 9.26 -9.32
CA LEU A 106 -8.57 8.31 -9.86
C LEU A 106 -7.54 8.97 -10.80
N PHE A 107 -8.01 9.93 -11.61
CA PHE A 107 -7.23 10.62 -12.65
C PHE A 107 -6.91 12.07 -12.33
N PHE A 108 -6.98 12.50 -11.07
CA PHE A 108 -6.52 13.84 -10.69
C PHE A 108 -5.07 14.10 -11.15
N PRO A 109 -4.73 15.31 -11.66
CA PRO A 109 -5.55 16.52 -11.77
C PRO A 109 -6.35 16.63 -13.08
N PHE A 110 -6.34 15.61 -13.93
CA PHE A 110 -7.01 15.65 -15.24
C PHE A 110 -8.53 15.49 -15.13
N SER A 111 -9.01 14.95 -14.01
CA SER A 111 -10.41 14.93 -13.61
C SER A 111 -10.49 15.05 -12.09
N THR A 112 -11.41 15.88 -11.61
CA THR A 112 -11.81 15.92 -10.19
C THR A 112 -12.99 15.00 -9.90
N GLU A 113 -13.45 14.25 -10.90
CA GLU A 113 -14.58 13.32 -10.78
C GLU A 113 -14.21 12.12 -9.90
N PRO A 114 -14.88 11.92 -8.76
CA PRO A 114 -14.75 10.71 -7.96
C PRO A 114 -15.35 9.54 -8.73
N VAL A 115 -14.62 8.43 -8.82
CA VAL A 115 -15.12 7.21 -9.45
C VAL A 115 -15.33 6.17 -8.37
N THR A 116 -16.50 5.52 -8.41
CA THR A 116 -16.91 4.53 -7.43
C THR A 116 -17.72 3.40 -8.08
N ILE A 117 -17.64 2.19 -7.51
CA ILE A 117 -18.61 1.12 -7.76
C ILE A 117 -19.62 0.94 -6.62
N SER A 118 -19.51 1.71 -5.53
CA SER A 118 -20.46 1.75 -4.42
C SER A 118 -20.76 0.39 -3.79
N MET A 119 -19.73 -0.44 -3.64
CA MET A 119 -19.86 -1.78 -3.08
C MET A 119 -20.21 -1.74 -1.58
N TRP A 120 -19.66 -0.78 -0.84
CA TRP A 120 -20.01 -0.52 0.57
C TRP A 120 -20.00 0.99 0.87
N LYS A 121 -20.64 1.37 1.98
CA LYS A 121 -20.73 2.78 2.39
C LYS A 121 -19.43 3.32 2.95
N HIS A 122 -19.04 4.51 2.51
CA HIS A 122 -18.08 5.37 3.20
C HIS A 122 -18.86 6.21 4.21
N ALA A 123 -18.55 6.13 5.50
CA ALA A 123 -19.35 6.77 6.56
C ALA A 123 -18.47 7.62 7.50
N ALA A 124 -17.52 8.37 6.95
CA ALA A 124 -16.58 9.17 7.74
C ALA A 124 -17.27 10.25 8.62
N VAL A 125 -18.45 10.72 8.22
CA VAL A 125 -19.27 11.68 8.98
C VAL A 125 -19.74 11.13 10.33
N GLU A 126 -19.80 9.81 10.48
CA GLU A 126 -20.19 9.11 11.71
C GLU A 126 -19.01 8.94 12.67
N GLY A 127 -17.88 9.56 12.33
CA GLY A 127 -16.61 9.39 13.01
C GLY A 127 -16.02 8.00 12.83
N ARG A 128 -14.84 7.81 13.43
CA ARG A 128 -14.04 6.60 13.29
C ARG A 128 -14.78 5.31 13.64
N TYR A 129 -15.57 5.35 14.72
CA TYR A 129 -16.27 4.18 15.25
C TYR A 129 -17.51 3.84 14.41
N GLY A 130 -18.27 4.85 13.98
CA GLY A 130 -19.41 4.67 13.08
C GLY A 130 -18.97 4.15 11.71
N ASP A 131 -17.90 4.71 11.13
CA ASP A 131 -17.34 4.25 9.86
C ASP A 131 -16.86 2.78 9.94
N ALA A 132 -16.17 2.42 11.01
CA ALA A 132 -15.78 1.03 11.24
C ALA A 132 -16.99 0.09 11.39
N ALA A 133 -18.01 0.49 12.16
CA ALA A 133 -19.23 -0.30 12.31
C ALA A 133 -19.95 -0.50 10.98
N ALA A 134 -20.09 0.55 10.17
CA ALA A 134 -20.67 0.49 8.83
C ALA A 134 -19.89 -0.44 7.90
N TYR A 135 -18.56 -0.31 7.88
CA TYR A 135 -17.69 -1.15 7.06
C TYR A 135 -17.81 -2.63 7.42
N TYR A 136 -17.66 -2.99 8.70
CA TYR A 136 -17.73 -4.39 9.14
C TYR A 136 -19.14 -4.98 9.16
N SER A 137 -20.17 -4.15 8.96
CA SER A 137 -21.57 -4.54 8.76
C SER A 137 -21.98 -4.69 7.30
N SER A 138 -21.06 -4.54 6.35
CA SER A 138 -21.36 -4.55 4.92
C SER A 138 -20.40 -5.45 4.12
N LEU A 139 -20.41 -5.32 2.79
CA LEU A 139 -19.44 -5.98 1.92
C LEU A 139 -17.99 -5.54 2.20
N GLY A 140 -17.76 -4.42 2.90
CA GLY A 140 -16.42 -4.03 3.36
C GLY A 140 -15.80 -5.07 4.29
N GLY A 141 -16.52 -5.51 5.32
CA GLY A 141 -16.06 -6.59 6.20
C GLY A 141 -15.85 -7.92 5.46
N VAL A 142 -16.68 -8.21 4.46
CA VAL A 142 -16.52 -9.38 3.58
C VAL A 142 -15.26 -9.27 2.72
N TRP A 143 -14.93 -8.06 2.26
CA TRP A 143 -13.73 -7.78 1.47
C TRP A 143 -12.44 -8.04 2.26
N ASP A 144 -12.37 -7.60 3.51
CA ASP A 144 -11.25 -7.91 4.41
C ASP A 144 -11.10 -9.44 4.59
N PHE A 145 -12.21 -10.13 4.87
CA PHE A 145 -12.20 -11.58 5.04
C PHE A 145 -11.81 -12.32 3.75
N PHE A 146 -12.25 -11.83 2.59
CA PHE A 146 -11.85 -12.35 1.29
C PHE A 146 -10.33 -12.27 1.12
N TRP A 147 -9.70 -11.13 1.40
CA TRP A 147 -8.25 -11.01 1.26
C TRP A 147 -7.47 -11.84 2.28
N LEU A 148 -7.99 -11.99 3.50
CA LEU A 148 -7.43 -12.95 4.46
C LEU A 148 -7.47 -14.37 3.89
N LEU A 149 -8.62 -14.80 3.36
CA LEU A 149 -8.79 -16.13 2.77
C LEU A 149 -7.86 -16.30 1.56
N VAL A 150 -7.78 -15.31 0.68
CA VAL A 150 -6.87 -15.33 -0.47
C VAL A 150 -5.43 -15.53 -0.01
N THR A 151 -5.03 -14.84 1.05
CA THR A 151 -3.68 -15.00 1.57
C THR A 151 -3.45 -16.36 2.23
N VAL A 152 -4.37 -16.84 3.07
CA VAL A 152 -4.22 -18.12 3.77
C VAL A 152 -4.36 -19.33 2.84
N VAL A 153 -5.15 -19.23 1.77
CA VAL A 153 -5.36 -20.35 0.83
C VAL A 153 -4.35 -20.30 -0.31
N PHE A 154 -4.18 -19.13 -0.94
CA PHE A 154 -3.38 -19.03 -2.16
C PHE A 154 -1.99 -18.43 -1.94
N ALA A 155 -1.77 -17.62 -0.90
CA ALA A 155 -0.47 -16.99 -0.65
C ALA A 155 0.24 -17.46 0.62
N TRP A 156 -0.21 -18.51 1.30
CA TRP A 156 0.33 -18.91 2.61
C TRP A 156 1.85 -19.14 2.61
N ARG A 157 2.42 -19.57 1.49
CA ARG A 157 3.87 -19.75 1.33
C ARG A 157 4.64 -18.46 1.59
N THR A 158 4.05 -17.30 1.33
CA THR A 158 4.69 -16.01 1.60
C THR A 158 4.90 -15.76 3.09
N LEU A 159 4.16 -16.43 3.96
CA LEU A 159 4.32 -16.36 5.42
C LEU A 159 5.41 -17.32 5.93
N THR A 160 6.13 -18.05 5.07
CA THR A 160 7.14 -19.01 5.52
C THR A 160 8.52 -18.38 5.70
N PRO A 161 9.37 -18.93 6.59
CA PRO A 161 10.77 -18.49 6.71
C PRO A 161 11.57 -18.62 5.40
N ALA A 162 11.27 -19.66 4.61
CA ALA A 162 11.93 -19.87 3.31
C ALA A 162 11.63 -18.72 2.35
N TYR A 163 10.36 -18.37 2.16
CA TYR A 163 9.97 -17.27 1.30
C TYR A 163 10.52 -15.92 1.77
N PHE A 164 10.53 -15.68 3.09
CA PHE A 164 11.13 -14.48 3.65
C PHE A 164 12.61 -14.33 3.27
N ARG A 165 13.40 -15.41 3.44
CA ARG A 165 14.82 -15.41 3.10
C ARG A 165 15.11 -15.34 1.60
N GLU A 166 14.30 -16.00 0.78
CA GLU A 166 14.57 -16.20 -0.65
C GLU A 166 13.97 -15.09 -1.52
N VAL A 167 12.92 -14.41 -1.04
CA VAL A 167 12.18 -13.41 -1.83
C VAL A 167 12.14 -12.06 -1.13
N VAL A 168 11.69 -12.00 0.12
CA VAL A 168 11.44 -10.72 0.82
C VAL A 168 12.74 -9.98 1.11
N VAL A 169 13.71 -10.66 1.72
CA VAL A 169 15.00 -10.03 2.03
C VAL A 169 15.78 -9.65 0.77
N PRO A 170 15.92 -10.51 -0.26
CA PRO A 170 16.66 -10.15 -1.46
C PRO A 170 16.01 -9.04 -2.29
N ALA A 171 14.70 -8.82 -2.15
CA ALA A 171 14.03 -7.68 -2.77
C ALA A 171 14.48 -6.33 -2.16
N ASP A 172 14.95 -6.33 -0.90
CA ASP A 172 15.33 -5.10 -0.19
C ASP A 172 16.42 -5.30 0.89
N PRO A 173 17.61 -5.81 0.51
CA PRO A 173 18.62 -6.24 1.48
C PRO A 173 19.20 -5.09 2.29
N ARG A 174 19.16 -3.86 1.75
CA ARG A 174 19.67 -2.67 2.44
C ARG A 174 18.83 -2.34 3.65
N VAL A 175 17.50 -2.38 3.53
CA VAL A 175 16.58 -2.01 4.60
C VAL A 175 16.49 -3.11 5.65
N TRP A 176 16.37 -4.38 5.23
CA TRP A 176 16.42 -5.51 6.16
C TRP A 176 17.76 -5.60 6.88
N GLY A 177 18.88 -5.36 6.19
CA GLY A 177 20.20 -5.28 6.80
C GLY A 177 20.39 -4.09 7.73
N TRP A 178 19.76 -2.94 7.43
CA TRP A 178 19.72 -1.80 8.34
C TRP A 178 18.91 -2.12 9.60
N LEU A 179 17.71 -2.69 9.49
CA LEU A 179 16.89 -3.10 10.63
C LEU A 179 17.65 -4.10 11.53
N HIS A 180 18.29 -5.09 10.91
CA HIS A 180 19.14 -6.06 11.60
C HIS A 180 20.23 -5.38 12.43
N ARG A 181 21.01 -4.48 11.80
CA ARG A 181 22.16 -3.84 12.45
C ARG A 181 21.75 -2.82 13.50
N THR A 182 20.73 -2.02 13.22
CA THR A 182 20.30 -0.90 14.08
C THR A 182 19.62 -1.42 15.33
N PHE A 183 18.70 -2.38 15.20
CA PHE A 183 17.92 -2.91 16.32
C PHE A 183 18.46 -4.23 16.87
N ARG A 184 19.58 -4.74 16.31
CA ARG A 184 20.19 -6.03 16.66
C ARG A 184 19.19 -7.20 16.59
N LEU A 185 18.23 -7.12 15.67
CA LEU A 185 17.18 -8.12 15.54
C LEU A 185 17.71 -9.38 14.87
N PRO A 186 17.60 -10.57 15.48
CA PRO A 186 17.93 -11.82 14.79
C PRO A 186 16.98 -12.04 13.61
N GLU A 187 17.31 -12.97 12.70
CA GLU A 187 16.46 -13.29 11.53
C GLU A 187 15.01 -13.60 11.94
N ARG A 188 14.82 -14.34 13.04
CA ARG A 188 13.50 -14.62 13.60
C ARG A 188 12.74 -13.34 13.98
N GLY A 189 13.43 -12.34 14.52
CA GLY A 189 12.84 -11.04 14.83
C GLY A 189 12.41 -10.28 13.58
N LEU A 190 13.22 -10.30 12.51
CA LEU A 190 12.85 -9.69 11.23
C LEU A 190 11.69 -10.41 10.55
N LEU A 191 11.66 -11.74 10.61
CA LEU A 191 10.55 -12.55 10.14
C LEU A 191 9.26 -12.22 10.91
N LEU A 192 9.35 -12.07 12.24
CA LEU A 192 8.22 -11.64 13.06
C LEU A 192 7.75 -10.23 12.72
N LEU A 193 8.64 -9.29 12.38
CA LEU A 193 8.22 -7.98 11.88
C LEU A 193 7.46 -8.10 10.55
N TYR A 194 7.98 -8.91 9.63
CA TYR A 194 7.35 -9.17 8.33
C TYR A 194 5.97 -9.85 8.47
N GLN A 195 5.85 -10.88 9.31
CA GLN A 195 4.59 -11.57 9.59
C GLN A 195 3.67 -10.75 10.52
N GLY A 196 4.23 -9.85 11.31
CA GLY A 196 3.52 -9.03 12.29
C GLY A 196 2.40 -8.21 11.67
N LEU A 197 2.55 -7.82 10.40
CA LEU A 197 1.51 -7.11 9.67
C LEU A 197 0.27 -7.97 9.43
N MET A 198 0.43 -9.25 9.10
CA MET A 198 -0.67 -10.23 9.04
C MET A 198 -1.38 -10.33 10.38
N PHE A 199 -0.63 -10.50 11.48
CA PHE A 199 -1.22 -10.59 12.81
C PHE A 199 -1.94 -9.30 13.22
N TYR A 200 -1.38 -8.14 12.90
CA TYR A 200 -2.02 -6.86 13.11
C TYR A 200 -3.33 -6.74 12.31
N GLY A 201 -3.32 -7.12 11.03
CA GLY A 201 -4.52 -7.15 10.19
C GLY A 201 -5.62 -8.07 10.74
N VAL A 202 -5.27 -9.30 11.13
CA VAL A 202 -6.21 -10.26 11.74
C VAL A 202 -6.79 -9.70 13.03
N GLY A 203 -5.94 -9.18 13.92
CA GLY A 203 -6.36 -8.57 15.17
C GLY A 203 -7.32 -7.41 14.92
N ARG A 204 -6.97 -6.50 14.01
CA ARG A 204 -7.78 -5.34 13.65
C ARG A 204 -9.14 -5.75 13.08
N MET A 205 -9.17 -6.70 12.14
CA MET A 205 -10.40 -7.24 11.55
C MET A 205 -11.31 -7.85 12.61
N ILE A 206 -10.78 -8.71 13.48
CA ILE A 206 -11.55 -9.34 14.55
C ILE A 206 -12.05 -8.28 15.54
N SER A 207 -11.19 -7.37 16.00
CA SER A 207 -11.57 -6.35 16.97
C SER A 207 -12.71 -5.46 16.46
N TRP A 208 -12.63 -4.97 15.23
CA TRP A 208 -13.69 -4.13 14.67
C TRP A 208 -14.96 -4.91 14.35
N PHE A 209 -14.84 -6.17 13.91
CA PHE A 209 -16.02 -7.01 13.74
C PHE A 209 -16.73 -7.25 15.08
N LEU A 210 -16.00 -7.61 16.14
CA LEU A 210 -16.56 -7.78 17.48
C LEU A 210 -17.19 -6.48 17.99
N TYR A 211 -16.52 -5.35 17.81
CA TYR A 211 -17.08 -4.03 18.13
C TYR A 211 -18.42 -3.80 17.41
N ALA A 212 -18.48 -4.02 16.10
CA ALA A 212 -19.68 -3.82 15.30
C ALA A 212 -20.85 -4.71 15.75
N ARG A 213 -20.57 -5.94 16.21
CA ARG A 213 -21.58 -6.92 16.65
C ARG A 213 -22.04 -6.72 18.10
N PHE A 214 -21.12 -6.44 19.01
CA PHE A 214 -21.40 -6.50 20.44
C PHE A 214 -21.55 -5.15 21.11
N ASP A 215 -20.80 -4.14 20.66
CA ASP A 215 -20.82 -2.80 21.26
C ASP A 215 -21.73 -1.87 20.44
N ALA A 216 -21.43 -1.68 19.15
CA ALA A 216 -22.27 -0.86 18.27
C ALA A 216 -23.60 -1.53 17.90
N GLN A 217 -23.70 -2.86 18.03
CA GLN A 217 -24.91 -3.67 17.78
C GLN A 217 -25.58 -3.38 16.42
N THR A 218 -24.77 -3.12 15.40
CA THR A 218 -25.26 -2.79 14.06
C THR A 218 -25.72 -4.04 13.32
N PRO A 219 -26.78 -3.96 12.48
CA PRO A 219 -27.24 -5.11 11.71
C PRO A 219 -26.24 -5.47 10.61
N PHE A 220 -25.96 -6.77 10.44
CA PHE A 220 -25.10 -7.24 9.36
C PHE A 220 -25.86 -7.30 8.03
N GLN A 221 -25.49 -6.44 7.08
CA GLN A 221 -26.15 -6.23 5.78
C GLN A 221 -25.10 -6.27 4.64
N PRO A 222 -24.56 -7.45 4.30
CA PRO A 222 -23.53 -7.62 3.26
C PRO A 222 -24.15 -7.57 1.86
N GLN A 223 -24.78 -6.45 1.53
CA GLN A 223 -25.37 -6.18 0.23
C GLN A 223 -24.66 -5.00 -0.43
N TRP A 224 -24.71 -4.95 -1.76
CA TRP A 224 -24.13 -3.86 -2.53
C TRP A 224 -24.72 -2.52 -2.11
N GLY A 225 -23.87 -1.54 -1.85
CA GLY A 225 -24.27 -0.22 -1.34
C GLY A 225 -24.77 -0.22 0.10
N GLY A 226 -24.63 -1.33 0.84
CA GLY A 226 -24.96 -1.41 2.26
C GLY A 226 -23.91 -0.78 3.18
N PRO A 227 -24.26 -0.54 4.46
CA PRO A 227 -25.52 -0.90 5.08
C PRO A 227 -26.58 0.22 4.97
N ALA A 228 -27.87 -0.14 5.09
CA ALA A 228 -29.00 0.76 4.90
C ALA A 228 -29.32 1.65 6.12
N TYR A 229 -28.77 1.35 7.30
CA TYR A 229 -29.00 2.15 8.51
C TYR A 229 -28.18 3.44 8.56
N ILE A 230 -27.30 3.66 7.58
CA ILE A 230 -26.43 4.82 7.51
C ILE A 230 -26.48 5.40 6.10
N GLU A 231 -26.50 6.72 6.03
CA GLU A 231 -26.28 7.39 4.75
C GLU A 231 -24.78 7.35 4.45
N GLY A 232 -24.44 6.99 3.21
CA GLY A 232 -23.05 6.95 2.79
C GLY A 232 -22.69 8.28 2.21
N ASN A 233 -21.43 8.67 2.37
CA ASN A 233 -20.92 9.81 1.64
C ASN A 233 -20.86 9.45 0.16
N ASP A 234 -21.50 10.27 -0.66
CA ASP A 234 -21.29 10.38 -2.10
C ASP A 234 -20.84 11.81 -2.36
N ILE A 235 -19.68 11.95 -2.99
CA ILE A 235 -19.04 13.25 -3.23
C ILE A 235 -19.16 13.68 -4.70
N SER A 236 -19.75 12.84 -5.56
CA SER A 236 -20.11 13.22 -6.92
C SER A 236 -21.55 13.72 -6.95
N ASP A 237 -21.77 14.87 -7.58
CA ASP A 237 -23.11 15.38 -7.94
C ASP A 237 -23.49 15.01 -9.38
N SER A 238 -22.63 14.26 -10.07
CA SER A 238 -22.73 14.01 -11.51
C SER A 238 -23.54 12.75 -11.82
N GLY A 239 -24.32 12.80 -12.91
CA GLY A 239 -24.99 11.61 -13.43
C GLY A 239 -24.00 10.61 -14.05
N TRP A 240 -24.38 9.33 -14.17
CA TRP A 240 -23.48 8.26 -14.65
C TRP A 240 -22.85 8.53 -16.03
N VAL A 241 -23.55 9.25 -16.92
CA VAL A 241 -23.02 9.65 -18.25
C VAL A 241 -21.87 10.64 -18.09
N GLU A 242 -22.05 11.62 -17.21
CA GLU A 242 -21.05 12.64 -16.94
C GLU A 242 -19.83 12.05 -16.24
N VAL A 243 -20.04 11.16 -15.26
CA VAL A 243 -18.98 10.36 -14.64
C VAL A 243 -18.18 9.62 -15.72
N LEU A 244 -18.85 8.94 -16.65
CA LEU A 244 -18.20 8.19 -17.73
C LEU A 244 -17.38 9.11 -18.66
N VAL A 245 -17.93 10.26 -19.05
CA VAL A 245 -17.24 11.22 -19.93
C VAL A 245 -16.03 11.84 -19.23
N ARG A 246 -16.20 12.38 -18.02
CA ARG A 246 -15.11 13.01 -17.25
C ARG A 246 -14.01 12.01 -16.91
N THR A 247 -14.38 10.80 -16.52
CA THR A 247 -13.44 9.69 -16.28
C THR A 247 -12.69 9.31 -17.56
N GLY A 248 -13.39 9.21 -18.69
CA GLY A 248 -12.79 8.90 -19.99
C GLY A 248 -11.77 9.94 -20.45
N ILE A 249 -12.12 11.23 -20.32
CA ILE A 249 -11.20 12.34 -20.61
C ILE A 249 -10.00 12.30 -19.65
N GLY A 250 -10.24 12.15 -18.35
CA GLY A 250 -9.18 12.08 -17.34
C GLY A 250 -8.21 10.92 -17.61
N ALA A 251 -8.72 9.75 -17.96
CA ALA A 251 -7.91 8.58 -18.31
C ALA A 251 -7.04 8.83 -19.56
N ALA A 252 -7.62 9.40 -20.62
CA ALA A 252 -6.89 9.70 -21.85
C ALA A 252 -5.76 10.71 -21.61
N LEU A 253 -6.04 11.78 -20.86
CA LEU A 253 -5.05 12.79 -20.48
C LEU A 253 -3.97 12.21 -19.57
N PHE A 254 -4.34 11.37 -18.60
CA PHE A 254 -3.39 10.67 -17.74
C PHE A 254 -2.42 9.80 -18.55
N VAL A 255 -2.92 8.97 -19.48
CA VAL A 255 -2.08 8.12 -20.33
C VAL A 255 -1.16 8.97 -21.23
N ALA A 256 -1.70 10.02 -21.86
CA ALA A 256 -0.90 10.93 -22.68
C ALA A 256 0.21 11.61 -21.86
N PHE A 257 -0.11 12.08 -20.66
CA PHE A 257 0.85 12.67 -19.73
C PHE A 257 1.93 11.66 -19.32
N MET A 258 1.55 10.43 -18.97
CA MET A 258 2.50 9.38 -18.61
C MET A 258 3.43 9.00 -19.76
N TRP A 259 2.90 8.92 -20.97
CA TRP A 259 3.72 8.71 -22.17
C TRP A 259 4.72 9.84 -22.39
N LEU A 260 4.30 11.10 -22.25
CA LEU A 260 5.17 12.27 -22.35
C LEU A 260 6.26 12.26 -21.27
N CYS A 261 5.89 12.05 -20.00
CA CYS A 261 6.84 11.96 -18.89
C CYS A 261 7.87 10.84 -19.13
N TRP A 262 7.42 9.67 -19.57
CA TRP A 262 8.30 8.55 -19.89
C TRP A 262 9.32 8.89 -20.98
N ARG A 263 8.86 9.53 -22.08
CA ARG A 263 9.69 9.99 -23.19
C ARG A 263 10.69 11.07 -22.76
N ALA A 264 10.25 12.03 -21.95
CA ALA A 264 11.05 13.19 -21.55
C ALA A 264 12.13 12.83 -20.53
N PHE A 265 11.78 12.11 -19.45
CA PHE A 265 12.70 11.82 -18.35
C PHE A 265 12.52 10.44 -17.70
N GLY A 266 11.31 9.88 -17.69
CA GLY A 266 11.00 8.65 -16.95
C GLY A 266 11.88 7.47 -17.38
N ARG A 267 12.11 7.29 -18.69
CA ARG A 267 13.00 6.25 -19.21
C ARG A 267 14.43 6.39 -18.68
N ARG A 268 15.00 7.60 -18.75
CA ARG A 268 16.38 7.87 -18.28
C ARG A 268 16.49 7.67 -16.77
N LEU A 269 15.46 8.08 -16.03
CA LEU A 269 15.39 7.91 -14.58
C LEU A 269 15.36 6.41 -14.22
N TRP A 270 14.55 5.62 -14.92
CA TRP A 270 14.46 4.17 -14.75
C TRP A 270 15.79 3.48 -15.07
N GLU A 271 16.42 3.81 -16.19
CA GLU A 271 17.71 3.24 -16.62
C GLU A 271 18.83 3.52 -15.62
N ARG A 272 18.83 4.68 -14.95
CA ARG A 272 19.78 5.03 -13.88
C ARG A 272 19.54 4.29 -12.56
N GLY A 273 18.33 3.77 -12.37
CA GLY A 273 18.00 2.94 -11.22
C GLY A 273 18.82 1.66 -11.21
N TYR A 274 19.04 1.08 -10.04
CA TYR A 274 19.61 -0.26 -9.92
C TYR A 274 18.49 -1.25 -9.60
N ASP A 275 18.59 -2.43 -10.18
CA ASP A 275 17.98 -3.62 -9.61
C ASP A 275 18.94 -4.16 -8.56
N VAL A 276 18.42 -4.60 -7.41
CA VAL A 276 19.26 -5.30 -6.43
C VAL A 276 19.83 -6.55 -7.14
N PRO A 277 21.16 -6.65 -7.34
CA PRO A 277 21.73 -7.63 -8.24
C PRO A 277 21.38 -9.06 -7.85
N ALA A 278 21.12 -9.87 -8.87
CA ALA A 278 20.92 -11.29 -8.71
C ALA A 278 22.11 -12.02 -8.07
N ALA A 279 23.32 -11.46 -8.14
CA ALA A 279 24.53 -12.05 -7.60
C ALA A 279 24.65 -11.96 -6.06
N VAL A 280 23.77 -11.21 -5.39
CA VAL A 280 23.57 -11.28 -3.93
C VAL A 280 22.48 -12.33 -3.58
N ARG A 281 21.88 -12.99 -4.59
CA ARG A 281 20.94 -14.12 -4.45
C ARG A 281 21.69 -15.45 -4.27
N GLY A 282 22.64 -15.46 -3.34
CA GLY A 282 23.06 -16.70 -2.68
C GLY A 282 21.99 -17.13 -1.67
N PRO A 283 21.97 -18.41 -1.24
CA PRO A 283 20.98 -18.90 -0.28
C PRO A 283 21.15 -18.19 1.07
N GLY A 284 20.23 -17.28 1.41
CA GLY A 284 20.12 -16.69 2.74
C GLY A 284 21.36 -15.91 3.23
N LEU A 285 21.20 -15.29 4.41
CA LEU A 285 22.21 -14.72 5.33
C LEU A 285 23.38 -13.91 4.72
N HIS A 286 24.21 -14.44 3.83
CA HIS A 286 25.33 -13.75 3.18
C HIS A 286 24.96 -12.36 2.61
N ALA A 287 23.77 -12.21 2.02
CA ALA A 287 23.27 -10.92 1.54
C ALA A 287 23.10 -9.85 2.64
N ILE A 288 22.76 -10.26 3.86
CA ILE A 288 22.50 -9.40 5.03
C ILE A 288 23.80 -9.13 5.79
N PHE A 289 24.65 -10.16 5.91
CA PHE A 289 25.85 -10.17 6.74
C PHE A 289 27.14 -9.70 6.01
N ASP A 290 27.21 -9.80 4.67
CA ASP A 290 28.42 -9.44 3.89
C ASP A 290 28.38 -8.06 3.21
N LEU A 291 27.36 -7.24 3.47
CA LEU A 291 27.37 -5.84 3.02
C LEU A 291 28.51 -5.04 3.72
N PRO A 292 29.06 -3.98 3.08
CA PRO A 292 30.50 -3.64 2.99
C PRO A 292 31.30 -3.35 4.26
N SER A 293 30.74 -3.47 5.45
CA SER A 293 31.49 -3.30 6.70
C SER A 293 32.54 -4.39 6.93
N SER A 294 32.33 -5.60 6.39
CA SER A 294 33.29 -6.70 6.52
C SER A 294 34.49 -6.55 5.57
N GLN A 295 34.27 -6.06 4.33
CA GLN A 295 35.37 -5.81 3.38
C GLN A 295 36.25 -4.63 3.77
N ARG A 296 35.70 -3.58 4.41
CA ARG A 296 36.53 -2.50 4.97
C ARG A 296 37.46 -2.98 6.09
N ARG A 297 37.06 -3.99 6.88
CA ARG A 297 37.92 -4.57 7.92
C ARG A 297 39.03 -5.47 7.37
N LYS A 298 38.77 -6.22 6.29
CA LYS A 298 39.81 -7.00 5.62
C LYS A 298 40.87 -6.11 4.98
N ALA A 299 40.45 -5.04 4.28
CA ALA A 299 41.38 -4.08 3.69
C ALA A 299 42.28 -3.37 4.73
N SER A 300 41.77 -3.11 5.95
CA SER A 300 42.59 -2.53 7.04
C SER A 300 43.51 -3.55 7.74
N ALA A 301 43.17 -4.85 7.69
CA ALA A 301 43.97 -5.91 8.29
C ALA A 301 45.11 -6.37 7.36
N ASP A 302 44.86 -6.42 6.05
CA ASP A 302 45.90 -6.79 5.07
C ASP A 302 46.94 -5.67 4.89
N ALA A 303 46.54 -4.41 5.08
CA ALA A 303 47.46 -3.26 5.05
C ALA A 303 48.40 -3.18 6.28
N THR A 304 48.07 -3.86 7.38
CA THR A 304 48.93 -3.91 8.58
C THR A 304 49.92 -5.08 8.57
N VAL A 305 49.75 -6.07 7.68
CA VAL A 305 50.62 -7.27 7.63
C VAL A 305 51.73 -7.16 6.57
N SER A 306 51.62 -6.24 5.60
CA SER A 306 52.65 -6.04 4.56
C SER A 306 53.70 -4.96 4.90
N GLY A 307 53.83 -4.59 6.17
CA GLY A 307 54.71 -3.50 6.63
C GLY A 307 55.66 -3.89 7.76
N GLY A 308 56.15 -5.13 7.78
CA GLY A 308 57.14 -5.64 8.74
C GLY A 308 58.20 -6.48 8.04
#